data_AF-A0AAW6YQG9-F1
#
_entry.id   AF-A0AAW6YQG9-F1
#
_cell.length_a   1.000
_cell.length_b   1.000
_cell.length_c   1.000
_cell.angle_alpha   90.00
_cell.angle_beta   90.00
_cell.angle_gamma   90.00
#
_symmetry.space_group_name_H-M   'P 1'
#
loop_
_entity.id
_entity.type
_entity.pdbx_description
1 polymer ?
#
loop_
_entity_poly.entity_id
_entity_poly.type
_entity_poly.pdbx_seq_one_letter_code
_entity_poly.pdbx_strand_id
1 'polypeptide(L)'
;SLAAASNAVIIGFNVRPTPTAKTQAQEEEVEIRLHNVIYNALQEVEDAMKGQLDPEYKEEITGYVTIRETYHVSKLGTIGG
;
A
#
# COMPACT_ATOMS: atom_id res chain seq x y z
N SER A 1 1.22 -16.54 21.26
CA SER A 1 -0.17 -16.10 20.97
C SER A 1 -0.19 -15.54 19.55
N LEU A 2 -1.29 -15.70 18.82
CA LEU A 2 -1.46 -15.18 17.44
C LEU A 2 -1.31 -13.66 17.33
N ALA A 3 -1.23 -12.93 18.45
CA ALA A 3 -0.94 -11.50 18.52
C ALA A 3 0.55 -11.15 18.34
N ALA A 4 1.47 -12.11 18.51
CA ALA A 4 2.91 -11.90 18.31
C ALA A 4 3.36 -11.97 16.84
N ALA A 5 2.43 -12.07 15.89
CA ALA A 5 2.71 -12.31 14.47
C ALA A 5 2.15 -11.24 13.51
N SER A 6 1.45 -10.24 14.04
CA SER A 6 0.99 -9.11 13.25
C SER A 6 1.67 -7.87 13.78
N ASN A 7 2.37 -7.12 12.93
CA ASN A 7 2.84 -5.75 13.20
C ASN A 7 1.65 -4.83 13.52
N ALA A 8 1.03 -5.02 14.69
CA ALA A 8 -0.14 -4.28 15.11
C ALA A 8 0.32 -2.96 15.72
N VAL A 9 -0.36 -1.89 15.34
CA VAL A 9 -0.18 -0.55 15.91
C VAL A 9 -1.42 -0.21 16.74
N ILE A 10 -1.22 0.19 17.99
CA ILE A 10 -2.29 0.67 18.87
C ILE A 10 -2.41 2.19 18.72
N ILE A 11 -3.59 2.66 18.33
CA ILE A 11 -3.93 4.09 18.22
C ILE A 11 -4.74 4.53 19.44
N GLY A 12 -4.23 5.47 20.22
CA GLY A 12 -4.94 6.09 21.35
C GLY A 12 -5.37 7.52 21.04
N PHE A 13 -6.67 7.83 21.17
CA PHE A 13 -7.19 9.18 20.98
C PHE A 13 -7.57 9.84 22.31
N ASN A 14 -6.96 11.00 22.61
CA ASN A 14 -7.19 11.78 23.84
C ASN A 14 -7.12 10.95 25.13
N VAL A 15 -6.19 9.98 25.18
CA VAL A 15 -6.01 9.06 26.29
C VAL A 15 -4.54 9.00 26.69
N ARG A 16 -4.28 8.75 27.98
CA ARG A 16 -2.94 8.46 28.48
C ARG A 16 -2.84 6.96 28.79
N PRO A 17 -1.90 6.22 28.18
CA PRO A 17 -1.70 4.82 28.51
C PRO A 17 -1.18 4.67 29.93
N THR A 18 -1.66 3.64 30.61
CA THR A 18 -1.21 3.30 31.96
C THR A 18 0.24 2.75 31.92
N PRO A 19 0.97 2.79 33.05
CA PRO A 19 2.32 2.21 33.11
C PRO A 19 2.36 0.74 32.69
N THR A 20 1.39 -0.05 33.16
CA THR A 20 1.26 -1.48 32.80
C THR A 20 1.09 -1.68 31.30
N ALA A 21 0.24 -0.87 30.65
CA ALA A 21 0.02 -0.96 29.21
C ALA A 21 1.28 -0.61 28.41
N LYS A 22 2.08 0.36 28.88
CA LYS A 22 3.36 0.68 28.25
C LYS A 22 4.36 -0.47 28.36
N THR A 23 4.47 -1.09 29.54
CA THR A 23 5.38 -2.23 29.74
C THR A 23 4.97 -3.42 28.89
N GLN A 24 3.68 -3.76 28.85
CA GLN A 24 3.18 -4.85 28.01
C GLN A 24 3.44 -4.60 26.52
N ALA A 25 3.20 -3.37 26.04
CA ALA A 25 3.47 -3.04 24.65
C ALA A 25 4.98 -3.13 24.30
N GLN A 26 5.87 -2.81 25.24
CA GLN A 26 7.32 -3.01 25.06
C GLN A 26 7.70 -4.50 25.01
N GLU A 27 7.09 -5.33 25.87
CA GLU A 27 7.33 -6.78 25.89
C GLU A 27 6.81 -7.49 24.64
N GLU A 28 5.68 -7.03 24.09
CA GLU A 28 5.05 -7.58 22.89
C GLU A 28 5.55 -6.93 21.58
N GLU A 29 6.51 -6.00 21.66
CA GLU A 29 7.01 -5.22 20.52
C GLU A 29 5.91 -4.49 19.72
N VAL A 30 4.86 -4.06 20.43
CA VAL A 30 3.70 -3.37 19.88
C VAL A 30 3.89 -1.86 19.98
N GLU A 31 3.69 -1.15 18.87
CA GLU A 31 3.80 0.31 18.85
C GLU A 31 2.51 0.98 19.35
N ILE A 32 2.62 1.92 20.30
CA ILE A 32 1.50 2.76 20.75
C ILE A 32 1.70 4.18 20.22
N ARG A 33 0.74 4.67 19.44
CA ARG A 33 0.70 6.04 18.92
C ARG A 33 -0.47 6.80 19.52
N LEU A 34 -0.20 8.02 20.00
CA LEU A 34 -1.18 8.84 20.71
C LEU A 34 -1.51 10.08 19.89
N HIS A 35 -2.79 10.33 19.66
CA HIS A 35 -3.29 11.45 18.90
C HIS A 35 -4.25 12.30 19.73
N ASN A 36 -4.14 13.61 19.55
CA ASN A 36 -5.06 14.59 20.12
C ASN A 36 -5.98 15.22 19.05
N VAL A 37 -5.71 14.95 17.76
CA VAL A 37 -6.49 15.44 16.60
C VAL A 37 -6.91 14.23 15.77
N ILE A 38 -8.23 14.05 15.59
CA ILE A 38 -8.77 12.81 15.03
C ILE A 38 -8.44 12.62 13.56
N TYR A 39 -8.32 13.71 12.80
CA TYR A 39 -7.94 13.67 11.38
C TYR A 39 -6.52 13.14 11.17
N ASN A 40 -5.60 13.43 12.10
CA ASN A 40 -4.24 12.91 12.01
C ASN A 40 -4.21 11.38 12.20
N ALA A 41 -5.02 10.86 13.12
CA ALA A 41 -5.15 9.42 13.33
C ALA A 41 -5.77 8.72 12.10
N LEU A 42 -6.79 9.33 11.48
CA LEU A 42 -7.41 8.80 10.28
C LEU A 42 -6.42 8.75 9.10
N GLN A 43 -5.71 9.85 8.87
CA GLN A 43 -4.72 9.96 7.80
C GLN A 43 -3.63 8.90 7.93
N GLU A 44 -3.14 8.67 9.14
CA GLU A 44 -2.09 7.69 9.40
C GLU A 44 -2.55 6.25 9.14
N VAL A 45 -3.80 5.92 9.49
CA VAL A 45 -4.39 4.61 9.16
C VAL A 45 -4.54 4.46 7.65
N GLU A 46 -5.03 5.49 6.95
CA GLU A 46 -5.15 5.46 5.50
C GLU A 46 -3.79 5.30 4.80
N ASP A 47 -2.78 6.03 5.25
CA ASP A 47 -1.45 6.00 4.65
C ASP A 47 -0.74 4.66 4.91
N ALA A 48 -0.93 4.09 6.11
CA ALA A 48 -0.45 2.75 6.43
C ALA A 48 -1.09 1.68 5.52
N MET A 49 -2.39 1.82 5.22
CA MET A 49 -3.08 0.92 4.30
C MET A 49 -2.62 1.14 2.86
N LYS A 50 -2.52 2.40 2.40
CA LYS A 50 -2.09 2.74 1.02
C LYS A 50 -0.65 2.33 0.74
N GLY A 51 0.26 2.46 1.72
CA GLY A 51 1.65 2.04 1.60
C GLY A 51 1.84 0.52 1.53
N GLN A 52 0.84 -0.27 1.93
CA GLN A 52 0.82 -1.72 1.81
C GLN A 52 0.08 -2.24 0.57
N LEU A 53 -0.60 -1.36 -0.19
CA LEU A 53 -1.25 -1.78 -1.43
C LEU A 53 -0.18 -1.91 -2.52
N ASP A 54 0.08 -3.13 -2.95
CA ASP A 54 0.83 -3.37 -4.18
C ASP A 54 0.13 -2.65 -5.34
N PRO A 55 0.86 -1.91 -6.20
CA PRO A 55 0.25 -1.21 -7.31
C PRO A 55 -0.46 -2.20 -8.24
N GLU A 56 -1.77 -2.04 -8.38
CA GLU A 56 -2.56 -2.87 -9.29
C GLU A 56 -2.31 -2.38 -10.72
N TYR A 57 -1.40 -3.05 -11.45
CA TYR A 57 -1.18 -2.78 -12.86
C TYR A 57 -2.37 -3.29 -13.67
N LYS A 58 -3.27 -2.37 -14.07
CA LYS A 58 -4.26 -2.68 -15.10
C LYS A 58 -3.59 -2.58 -16.47
N GLU A 59 -3.36 -3.73 -17.10
CA GLU A 59 -3.08 -3.77 -18.54
C GLU A 59 -4.33 -3.32 -19.30
N GLU A 60 -4.28 -2.12 -19.87
CA GLU A 60 -5.30 -1.66 -20.82
C GLU A 60 -4.91 -2.08 -22.24
N ILE A 61 -5.71 -2.98 -22.83
CA ILE A 61 -5.57 -3.31 -24.25
C ILE A 61 -5.97 -2.07 -25.06
N THR A 62 -4.96 -1.37 -25.59
CA THR A 62 -5.11 -0.08 -26.28
C THR A 62 -5.78 -0.21 -27.65
N GLY A 63 -5.87 -1.43 -28.18
CA GLY A 63 -6.65 -1.74 -29.37
C GLY A 63 -6.22 -3.05 -30.02
N TYR A 64 -7.08 -3.57 -30.87
CA TYR A 64 -6.78 -4.68 -31.77
C TYR A 64 -6.61 -4.11 -33.18
N VAL A 65 -5.54 -4.49 -33.88
CA VAL A 65 -5.34 -4.11 -35.28
C VAL A 65 -5.13 -5.36 -36.12
N THR A 66 -5.71 -5.36 -37.31
CA THR A 66 -5.53 -6.41 -38.32
C THR A 66 -4.70 -5.82 -39.46
N ILE A 67 -3.50 -6.36 -39.67
CA ILE A 67 -2.65 -5.97 -40.78
C ILE A 67 -3.23 -6.54 -42.07
N ARG A 68 -3.40 -5.70 -43.09
CA ARG A 68 -3.93 -6.13 -44.39
C ARG A 68 -2.83 -6.35 -45.41
N GLU A 69 -1.77 -5.55 -45.32
CA GLU A 69 -0.65 -5.61 -46.26
C GLU A 69 0.67 -5.45 -45.53
N THR A 70 1.75 -5.98 -46.11
CA THR A 70 3.09 -5.82 -45.53
C THR A 70 4.04 -5.27 -46.58
N TYR A 71 4.83 -4.29 -46.17
CA TYR A 71 5.79 -3.58 -47.02
C TYR A 71 7.20 -3.76 -46.47
N HIS A 72 8.17 -4.14 -47.32
CA HIS A 72 9.55 -4.32 -46.89
C HIS A 72 10.41 -3.10 -47.22
N VAL A 73 10.98 -2.46 -46.20
CA VAL A 73 11.86 -1.30 -46.34
C VAL A 73 13.24 -1.64 -45.79
N SER A 74 14.27 -1.53 -46.62
CA SER A 74 15.63 -2.03 -46.34
C SER A 74 16.28 -1.48 -45.06
N LYS A 75 15.81 -0.34 -44.54
CA LYS A 75 16.33 0.29 -43.31
C LYS A 75 15.52 0.00 -42.04
N LEU A 76 14.25 -0.41 -42.17
CA LEU A 76 13.29 -0.53 -41.05
C LEU A 76 12.67 -1.93 -40.92
N GLY A 77 12.85 -2.80 -41.93
CA GLY A 77 12.27 -4.14 -41.95
C GLY A 77 10.87 -4.18 -42.55
N THR A 78 10.04 -5.10 -42.08
CA THR A 78 8.68 -5.30 -42.56
C THR A 78 7.70 -4.41 -41.80
N ILE A 79 6.98 -3.55 -42.52
CA ILE A 79 5.99 -2.62 -41.99
C ILE A 79 4.60 -3.16 -42.34
N GLY A 80 3.73 -3.30 -41.34
CA GLY A 80 2.32 -3.63 -41.53
C GLY A 80 1.52 -2.40 -41.90
N GLY A 81 0.81 -2.48 -43.03
CA GLY A 81 -0.19 -1.50 -43.50
C GLY A 81 -1.61 -1.98 -43.27
#